data_AF-A0A1Y2GED1-F1
#
_entry.id   AF-A0A1Y2GED1-F1
#
_cell.length_a   1.000
_cell.length_b   1.000
_cell.length_c   1.000
_cell.angle_alpha   90.00
_cell.angle_beta   90.00
_cell.angle_gamma   90.00
#
_symmetry.space_group_name_H-M   'P 1'
#
loop_
_entity.id
_entity.type
_entity.pdbx_description
1 polymer ?
#
loop_
_entity_poly.entity_id
_entity_poly.type
_entity_poly.pdbx_seq_one_letter_code
_entity_poly.pdbx_strand_id
1 'polypeptide(L)'
;MPAADNMNQWFGTLFIHKGYYRNAVFKFQMVIPADYPNRRPVVQFLSDMWHPLVDQQGFLALQYQFPQWRPHRDYLFHVLHFVKAIFKKCFLDTIQEKQALNKEAFRIYRQENKIFGKLAQQRAQLSITDSSLYDNFPANNPIKFTSLSEEEFSDLKQKMMNSVSSIGIPSSSSLVAENHSMLLESLKTRVTD
;
A
#
# COMPACT_ATOMS: atom_id res chain seq x y z
N MET A 1 6.29 10.80 1.15
CA MET A 1 7.46 11.69 1.09
C MET A 1 7.34 12.60 -0.10
N PRO A 2 7.64 13.90 0.01
CA PRO A 2 7.74 14.80 -1.14
C PRO A 2 8.78 14.31 -2.15
N ALA A 3 8.58 14.62 -3.44
CA ALA A 3 9.55 14.38 -4.49
C ALA A 3 10.82 15.21 -4.26
N ALA A 4 11.96 14.73 -4.74
CA ALA A 4 13.25 15.39 -4.54
C ALA A 4 13.30 16.82 -5.12
N ASP A 5 12.56 17.07 -6.21
CA ASP A 5 12.53 18.30 -6.98
C ASP A 5 11.19 19.05 -6.90
N ASN A 6 10.16 18.46 -6.26
CA ASN A 6 8.81 19.02 -6.23
C ASN A 6 8.07 18.73 -4.92
N MET A 7 7.95 19.76 -4.07
CA MET A 7 7.25 19.67 -2.78
C MET A 7 5.74 19.40 -2.89
N ASN A 8 5.15 19.67 -4.06
CA ASN A 8 3.74 19.45 -4.33
C ASN A 8 3.46 18.05 -4.91
N GLN A 9 4.49 17.22 -5.13
CA GLN A 9 4.34 15.83 -5.55
C GLN A 9 4.81 14.92 -4.43
N TRP A 10 3.94 14.07 -3.91
CA TRP A 10 4.26 13.18 -2.79
C TRP A 10 4.16 11.73 -3.21
N PHE A 11 5.19 10.94 -2.91
CA PHE A 11 5.20 9.49 -3.10
C PHE A 11 4.86 8.76 -1.82
N GLY A 12 4.20 7.62 -1.95
CA GLY A 12 3.90 6.73 -0.84
C GLY A 12 3.92 5.27 -1.27
N THR A 13 4.21 4.40 -0.31
CA THR A 13 4.11 2.95 -0.47
C THR A 13 3.14 2.41 0.56
N LEU A 14 2.18 1.61 0.12
CA LEU A 14 1.15 1.00 0.94
C LEU A 14 1.41 -0.49 1.09
N PHE A 15 1.57 -0.91 2.35
CA PHE A 15 1.66 -2.32 2.73
C PHE A 15 0.29 -2.82 3.18
N ILE A 16 -0.28 -3.79 2.47
CA ILE A 16 -1.61 -4.33 2.79
C ILE A 16 -1.45 -5.67 3.48
N HIS A 17 -1.94 -5.80 4.71
CA HIS A 17 -1.76 -7.01 5.51
C HIS A 17 -2.97 -7.95 5.51
N LYS A 18 -4.16 -7.48 5.16
CA LYS A 18 -5.43 -8.22 5.28
C LYS A 18 -6.35 -7.97 4.08
N GLY A 19 -7.32 -8.87 3.90
CA GLY A 19 -8.33 -8.77 2.83
C GLY A 19 -7.84 -9.31 1.49
N TYR A 20 -8.56 -8.98 0.41
CA TYR A 20 -8.32 -9.50 -0.93
C TYR A 20 -6.92 -9.18 -1.47
N TYR A 21 -6.35 -8.05 -1.06
CA TYR A 21 -5.02 -7.57 -1.48
C TYR A 21 -3.94 -7.84 -0.43
N ARG A 22 -4.12 -8.82 0.48
CA ARG A 22 -3.10 -9.13 1.49
C ARG A 22 -1.72 -9.40 0.86
N ASN A 23 -0.67 -8.98 1.55
CA ASN A 23 0.74 -8.99 1.15
C ASN A 23 1.11 -8.07 -0.02
N ALA A 24 0.18 -7.24 -0.53
CA ALA A 24 0.51 -6.29 -1.59
C ALA A 24 1.40 -5.15 -1.08
N VAL A 25 2.27 -4.68 -1.96
CA VAL A 25 3.11 -3.48 -1.78
C VAL A 25 2.80 -2.52 -2.94
N PHE A 26 1.84 -1.63 -2.75
CA PHE A 26 1.42 -0.70 -3.80
C PHE A 26 2.07 0.66 -3.65
N LYS A 27 2.76 1.09 -4.70
CA LYS A 27 3.34 2.44 -4.81
C LYS A 27 2.30 3.39 -5.40
N PHE A 28 2.24 4.61 -4.89
CA PHE A 28 1.39 5.66 -5.42
C PHE A 28 2.07 7.02 -5.33
N GLN A 29 1.58 7.94 -6.13
CA GLN A 29 1.89 9.36 -6.03
C GLN A 29 0.63 10.17 -5.75
N MET A 30 0.82 11.32 -5.12
CA MET A 30 -0.20 12.32 -4.84
C MET A 30 0.31 13.66 -5.33
N VAL A 31 -0.43 14.28 -6.25
CA VAL A 31 -0.12 15.63 -6.75
C VAL A 31 -1.03 16.63 -6.05
N ILE A 32 -0.42 17.54 -5.32
CA ILE A 32 -1.05 18.62 -4.57
C ILE A 32 -1.13 19.84 -5.50
N PRO A 33 -2.32 20.43 -5.69
CA PRO A 33 -2.45 21.58 -6.58
C PRO A 33 -1.83 22.84 -5.95
N ALA A 34 -1.36 23.77 -6.78
CA ALA A 34 -0.71 25.00 -6.32
C ALA A 34 -1.62 25.90 -5.45
N ASP A 35 -2.93 25.82 -5.64
CA ASP A 35 -3.95 26.53 -4.88
C ASP A 35 -4.54 25.70 -3.72
N TYR A 36 -3.86 24.64 -3.29
CA TYR A 36 -4.26 23.88 -2.10
C TYR A 36 -4.36 24.79 -0.86
N PRO A 37 -5.41 24.66 -0.01
CA PRO A 37 -6.43 23.62 0.00
C PRO A 37 -7.71 23.95 -0.79
N ASN A 38 -7.71 24.93 -1.71
CA ASN A 38 -8.92 25.28 -2.47
C ASN A 38 -9.35 24.19 -3.46
N ARG A 39 -8.39 23.44 -4.00
CA ARG A 39 -8.63 22.24 -4.82
C ARG A 39 -8.08 20.98 -4.16
N ARG A 40 -8.72 19.85 -4.47
CA ARG A 40 -8.29 18.52 -4.01
C ARG A 40 -6.99 18.07 -4.69
N PRO A 41 -6.16 17.27 -4.01
CA PRO A 41 -5.07 16.57 -4.69
C PRO A 41 -5.59 15.52 -5.66
N VAL A 42 -4.70 15.02 -6.51
CA VAL A 42 -4.91 13.84 -7.36
C VAL A 42 -4.06 12.71 -6.81
N VAL A 43 -4.60 11.49 -6.77
CA VAL A 43 -3.85 10.28 -6.39
C VAL A 43 -3.80 9.33 -7.57
N GLN A 44 -2.60 8.83 -7.87
CA GLN A 44 -2.35 7.85 -8.91
C GLN A 44 -1.50 6.72 -8.35
N PHE A 45 -1.96 5.49 -8.47
CA PHE A 45 -1.16 4.30 -8.22
C PHE A 45 -0.14 4.13 -9.35
N LEU A 46 1.11 3.90 -8.96
CA LEU A 46 2.22 3.60 -9.86
C LEU A 46 2.31 2.08 -10.11
N SER A 47 1.89 1.28 -9.11
CA SER A 47 1.70 -0.16 -9.28
C SER A 47 0.49 -0.45 -10.16
N ASP A 48 0.52 -1.58 -10.88
CA ASP A 48 -0.63 -2.07 -11.63
C ASP A 48 -1.77 -2.51 -10.70
N MET A 49 -2.96 -1.94 -10.92
CA MET A 49 -4.09 -2.06 -10.01
C MET A 49 -5.28 -2.77 -10.65
N TRP A 50 -5.87 -3.68 -9.90
CA TRP A 50 -7.21 -4.21 -10.18
C TRP A 50 -8.15 -3.84 -9.05
N HIS A 51 -8.83 -2.70 -9.12
CA HIS A 51 -9.69 -2.21 -8.04
C HIS A 51 -10.88 -1.39 -8.59
N PRO A 52 -12.11 -1.51 -8.05
CA PRO A 52 -13.28 -0.82 -8.60
C PRO A 52 -13.15 0.72 -8.70
N LEU A 53 -12.48 1.36 -7.74
CA LEU A 53 -12.28 2.81 -7.68
C LEU A 53 -10.99 3.31 -8.36
N VAL A 54 -10.25 2.44 -9.04
CA VAL A 54 -9.00 2.82 -9.72
C VAL A 54 -9.18 2.58 -11.22
N ASP A 55 -8.85 3.57 -12.05
CA ASP A 55 -8.90 3.40 -13.50
C ASP A 55 -7.67 2.65 -14.07
N GLN A 56 -7.64 2.45 -15.38
CA GLN A 56 -6.55 1.75 -16.07
C GLN A 56 -5.22 2.49 -16.00
N GLN A 57 -5.24 3.81 -15.77
CA GLN A 57 -4.07 4.67 -15.64
C GLN A 57 -3.59 4.80 -14.19
N GLY A 58 -4.29 4.16 -13.24
CA GLY A 58 -3.97 4.16 -11.82
C GLY A 58 -4.62 5.30 -11.04
N PHE A 59 -5.41 6.18 -11.63
CA PHE A 59 -6.05 7.28 -10.91
C PHE A 59 -7.16 6.76 -9.98
N LEU A 60 -7.15 7.27 -8.76
CA LEU A 60 -8.14 6.94 -7.74
C LEU A 60 -9.34 7.89 -7.82
N ALA A 61 -10.56 7.34 -7.79
CA ALA A 61 -11.82 8.09 -7.69
C ALA A 61 -12.01 8.77 -6.32
N LEU A 62 -11.28 9.85 -6.05
CA LEU A 62 -11.42 10.62 -4.81
C LEU A 62 -12.81 11.20 -4.61
N GLN A 63 -13.58 11.43 -5.67
CA GLN A 63 -14.97 11.86 -5.61
C GLN A 63 -15.89 10.88 -4.87
N TYR A 64 -15.46 9.62 -4.69
CA TYR A 64 -16.18 8.66 -3.86
C TYR A 64 -16.29 9.13 -2.41
N GLN A 65 -15.15 9.53 -1.82
CA GLN A 65 -15.07 9.99 -0.43
C GLN A 65 -15.28 11.50 -0.31
N PHE A 66 -14.90 12.26 -1.33
CA PHE A 66 -14.98 13.71 -1.40
C PHE A 66 -15.79 14.16 -2.62
N PRO A 67 -17.12 13.89 -2.67
CA PRO A 67 -17.97 14.31 -3.79
C PRO A 67 -17.87 15.81 -4.06
N GLN A 68 -17.81 16.59 -2.98
CA GLN A 68 -17.45 17.99 -2.96
C GLN A 68 -16.24 18.16 -2.05
N TRP A 69 -15.13 18.64 -2.59
CA TRP A 69 -13.96 19.00 -1.80
C TRP A 69 -14.27 20.25 -0.98
N ARG A 70 -14.06 20.20 0.34
CA ARG A 70 -14.32 21.31 1.25
C ARG A 70 -12.97 21.84 1.77
N PRO A 71 -12.50 22.99 1.25
CA PRO A 71 -11.29 23.63 1.75
C PRO A 71 -11.36 23.81 3.27
N HIS A 72 -10.22 23.65 3.94
CA HIS A 72 -10.10 23.75 5.41
C HIS A 72 -10.91 22.73 6.23
N ARG A 73 -11.49 21.71 5.58
CA ARG A 73 -12.13 20.56 6.25
C ARG A 73 -11.56 19.24 5.74
N ASP A 74 -11.36 19.14 4.43
CA ASP A 74 -10.74 18.00 3.79
C ASP A 74 -9.25 18.28 3.57
N TYR A 75 -8.40 17.30 3.91
CA TYR A 75 -6.95 17.50 3.97
C TYR A 75 -6.19 16.27 3.45
N LEU A 76 -4.89 16.41 3.19
CA LEU A 76 -4.06 15.33 2.67
C LEU A 76 -4.13 14.06 3.54
N PHE A 77 -4.18 14.18 4.86
CA PHE A 77 -4.28 13.02 5.75
C PHE A 77 -5.63 12.29 5.62
N HIS A 78 -6.73 13.00 5.33
CA HIS A 78 -8.01 12.37 5.01
C HIS A 78 -7.92 11.57 3.70
N VAL A 79 -7.20 12.11 2.71
CA VAL A 79 -6.94 11.42 1.44
C VAL A 79 -6.08 10.18 1.67
N LEU A 80 -5.00 10.27 2.46
CA LEU A 80 -4.15 9.12 2.80
C LEU A 80 -4.92 8.04 3.58
N HIS A 81 -5.79 8.45 4.51
CA HIS A 81 -6.68 7.53 5.19
C HIS A 81 -7.58 6.80 4.18
N PHE A 82 -8.16 7.54 3.23
CA PHE A 82 -9.02 6.98 2.21
C PHE A 82 -8.28 6.01 1.27
N VAL A 83 -7.08 6.36 0.80
CA VAL A 83 -6.19 5.47 0.00
C VAL A 83 -5.99 4.12 0.69
N LYS A 84 -5.78 4.13 2.01
CA LYS A 84 -5.67 2.90 2.81
C LYS A 84 -7.01 2.18 3.00
N ALA A 85 -8.09 2.91 3.24
CA ALA A 85 -9.39 2.35 3.59
C ALA A 85 -10.07 1.62 2.42
N ILE A 86 -9.81 2.10 1.20
CA ILE A 86 -10.26 1.59 -0.08
C ILE A 86 -10.13 0.06 -0.24
N PHE A 87 -9.08 -0.55 0.33
CA PHE A 87 -8.83 -1.99 0.23
C PHE A 87 -9.58 -2.86 1.24
N LYS A 88 -10.29 -2.25 2.20
CA LYS A 88 -11.04 -2.98 3.23
C LYS A 88 -12.35 -3.49 2.66
N LYS A 89 -12.75 -4.71 3.04
CA LYS A 89 -14.02 -5.31 2.60
C LYS A 89 -15.23 -4.40 2.87
N CYS A 90 -15.32 -3.81 4.07
CA CYS A 90 -16.42 -2.92 4.41
C CYS A 90 -16.54 -1.71 3.48
N PHE A 91 -15.41 -1.19 2.97
CA PHE A 91 -15.41 -0.11 1.97
C PHE A 91 -15.82 -0.64 0.59
N LEU A 92 -15.27 -1.78 0.17
CA LEU A 92 -15.64 -2.41 -1.10
C LEU A 92 -17.14 -2.72 -1.17
N ASP A 93 -17.74 -3.18 -0.06
CA ASP A 93 -19.17 -3.48 0.06
C ASP A 93 -20.06 -2.25 -0.19
N THR A 94 -19.55 -1.03 0.06
CA THR A 94 -20.30 0.24 -0.05
C THR A 94 -20.25 0.90 -1.43
N ILE A 95 -19.35 0.45 -2.32
CA ILE A 95 -19.16 1.04 -3.66
C ILE A 95 -20.43 0.87 -4.52
N GLN A 96 -20.86 1.91 -5.22
CA GLN A 96 -21.92 1.80 -6.21
C GLN A 96 -21.35 1.78 -7.63
N GLU A 97 -22.07 1.17 -8.58
CA GLU A 97 -21.61 1.05 -9.97
C GLU A 97 -21.27 2.40 -10.60
N LYS A 98 -22.09 3.43 -10.34
CA LYS A 98 -21.89 4.80 -10.81
C LYS A 98 -20.58 5.45 -10.35
N GLN A 99 -19.98 4.93 -9.28
CA GLN A 99 -18.75 5.46 -8.68
C GLN A 99 -17.52 4.66 -9.14
N ALA A 100 -17.71 3.46 -9.70
CA ALA A 100 -16.63 2.60 -10.12
C ALA A 100 -16.01 3.10 -11.43
N LEU A 101 -14.70 3.36 -11.39
CA LEU A 101 -13.92 3.66 -12.60
C LEU A 101 -13.66 2.37 -13.39
N ASN A 102 -13.37 1.28 -12.69
CA ASN A 102 -13.24 -0.05 -13.28
C ASN A 102 -14.54 -0.85 -13.05
N LYS A 103 -15.44 -0.76 -14.03
CA LYS A 103 -16.73 -1.45 -14.01
C LYS A 103 -16.61 -2.96 -13.98
N GLU A 104 -15.58 -3.53 -14.61
CA GLU A 104 -15.35 -4.98 -14.57
C GLU A 104 -14.92 -5.45 -13.18
N ALA A 105 -13.98 -4.75 -12.54
CA ALA A 105 -13.60 -5.07 -11.17
C ALA A 105 -14.80 -4.97 -10.20
N PHE A 106 -15.66 -3.97 -10.39
CA PHE A 106 -16.92 -3.85 -9.63
C PHE A 106 -17.87 -5.02 -9.89
N ARG A 107 -18.13 -5.35 -11.16
CA ARG A 107 -19.03 -6.43 -11.56
C ARG A 107 -18.59 -7.77 -10.99
N ILE A 108 -17.30 -8.12 -11.17
CA ILE A 108 -16.72 -9.36 -10.65
C ILE A 108 -16.77 -9.37 -9.12
N TYR A 109 -16.52 -8.24 -8.45
CA TYR A 109 -16.67 -8.17 -7.00
C TYR A 109 -18.11 -8.48 -6.53
N ARG A 110 -19.12 -7.96 -7.24
CA ARG A 110 -20.53 -8.15 -6.88
C ARG A 110 -21.06 -9.55 -7.21
N GLN A 111 -20.62 -10.13 -8.32
CA GLN A 111 -21.17 -11.40 -8.83
C GLN A 111 -20.30 -12.61 -8.44
N GLU A 112 -18.98 -12.45 -8.43
CA GLU A 112 -18.00 -13.54 -8.41
C GLU A 112 -16.84 -13.24 -7.44
N ASN A 113 -17.15 -13.05 -6.16
CA ASN A 113 -16.18 -12.70 -5.11
C ASN A 113 -14.93 -13.60 -5.08
N LYS A 114 -15.06 -14.89 -5.39
CA LYS A 114 -13.92 -15.82 -5.46
C LYS A 114 -12.95 -15.45 -6.58
N ILE A 115 -13.46 -15.09 -7.76
CA ILE A 115 -12.63 -14.66 -8.90
C ILE A 115 -12.01 -13.31 -8.60
N PHE A 116 -12.78 -12.37 -8.03
CA PHE A 116 -12.25 -11.08 -7.59
C PHE A 116 -11.04 -11.26 -6.66
N GLY A 117 -11.17 -12.15 -5.67
CA GLY A 117 -10.07 -12.45 -4.76
C GLY A 117 -8.83 -13.01 -5.45
N LYS A 118 -8.98 -13.88 -6.46
CA LYS A 118 -7.85 -14.40 -7.25
C LYS A 118 -7.15 -13.30 -8.05
N LEU A 119 -7.92 -12.44 -8.73
CA LEU A 119 -7.37 -11.32 -9.51
C LEU A 119 -6.67 -10.29 -8.61
N ALA A 120 -7.27 -9.95 -7.47
CA ALA A 120 -6.66 -9.07 -6.48
C ALA A 120 -5.36 -9.67 -5.90
N GLN A 121 -5.34 -10.98 -5.63
CA GLN A 121 -4.13 -11.69 -5.19
C GLN A 121 -3.04 -11.72 -6.26
N GLN A 122 -3.40 -11.91 -7.53
CA GLN A 122 -2.44 -11.85 -8.62
C GLN A 122 -1.75 -10.48 -8.68
N ARG A 123 -2.50 -9.37 -8.53
CA ARG A 123 -1.91 -8.03 -8.45
C ARG A 123 -1.03 -7.85 -7.21
N ALA A 124 -1.43 -8.42 -6.07
CA ALA A 124 -0.61 -8.41 -4.86
C ALA A 124 0.73 -9.14 -5.07
N GLN A 125 0.73 -10.30 -5.73
CA GLN A 125 1.93 -11.07 -6.04
C GLN A 125 2.85 -10.33 -7.02
N LEU A 126 2.29 -9.73 -8.07
CA LEU A 126 3.07 -8.92 -9.02
C LEU A 126 3.70 -7.69 -8.35
N SER A 127 3.05 -7.11 -7.34
CA SER A 127 3.57 -5.92 -6.66
C SER A 127 4.84 -6.17 -5.82
N ILE A 128 5.15 -7.43 -5.54
CA ILE A 128 6.33 -7.83 -4.75
C ILE A 128 7.42 -8.50 -5.58
N THR A 129 7.24 -8.64 -6.91
CA THR A 129 8.31 -9.13 -7.77
C THR A 129 9.43 -8.10 -7.83
N ASP A 130 10.67 -8.55 -8.00
CA ASP A 130 11.85 -7.67 -8.09
C ASP A 130 11.66 -6.54 -9.12
N SER A 131 11.07 -6.87 -10.27
CA SER A 131 10.77 -5.93 -11.34
C SER A 131 9.79 -4.82 -10.95
N SER A 132 8.91 -5.03 -9.98
CA SER A 132 7.96 -4.01 -9.51
C SER A 132 8.44 -3.35 -8.22
N LEU A 133 9.01 -4.14 -7.31
CA LEU A 133 9.47 -3.70 -6.00
C LEU A 133 10.70 -2.80 -6.11
N TYR A 134 11.67 -3.16 -6.94
CA TYR A 134 12.90 -2.39 -7.16
C TYR A 134 12.82 -1.42 -8.34
N ASP A 135 11.67 -1.34 -9.01
CA ASP A 135 11.40 -0.26 -9.95
C ASP A 135 11.37 1.07 -9.20
N ASN A 136 12.34 1.92 -9.51
CA ASN A 136 12.53 3.23 -8.90
C ASN A 136 11.94 4.36 -9.75
N PHE A 137 11.02 4.04 -10.67
CA PHE A 137 10.25 5.02 -11.41
C PHE A 137 9.15 5.67 -10.52
N PRO A 138 8.91 6.98 -10.65
CA PRO A 138 9.72 7.98 -11.36
C PRO A 138 11.04 8.30 -10.65
N ALA A 139 12.07 8.74 -11.37
CA ALA A 139 13.43 8.93 -10.83
C ALA A 139 13.52 9.91 -9.64
N ASN A 140 12.60 10.87 -9.56
CA ASN A 140 12.49 11.84 -8.47
C ASN A 140 11.76 11.30 -7.22
N ASN A 141 11.32 10.04 -7.23
CA ASN A 141 10.80 9.34 -6.06
C ASN A 141 11.94 9.02 -5.08
N PRO A 142 11.92 9.57 -3.86
CA PRO A 142 12.96 9.27 -2.86
C PRO A 142 12.76 7.91 -2.18
N ILE A 143 11.57 7.31 -2.27
CA ILE A 143 11.27 6.00 -1.66
C ILE A 143 11.74 4.92 -2.63
N LYS A 144 12.96 4.43 -2.40
CA LYS A 144 13.60 3.39 -3.20
C LYS A 144 13.76 2.12 -2.39
N PHE A 145 13.40 0.99 -3.00
CA PHE A 145 13.70 -0.32 -2.45
C PHE A 145 14.92 -0.88 -3.19
N THR A 146 15.77 -1.55 -2.45
CA THR A 146 16.94 -2.26 -2.98
C THR A 146 16.93 -3.68 -2.44
N SER A 147 17.47 -4.61 -3.21
CA SER A 147 17.78 -5.92 -2.67
C SER A 147 18.81 -5.77 -1.56
N LEU A 148 18.69 -6.59 -0.54
CA LEU A 148 19.63 -6.67 0.58
C LEU A 148 20.35 -8.01 0.43
N SER A 149 21.68 -8.00 0.42
CA SER A 149 22.46 -9.24 0.40
C SER A 149 22.28 -10.03 1.71
N GLU A 150 22.58 -11.33 1.69
CA GLU A 150 22.47 -12.17 2.89
C GLU A 150 23.40 -11.69 4.03
N GLU A 151 24.59 -11.20 3.67
CA GLU A 151 25.55 -10.62 4.61
C GLU A 151 24.99 -9.35 5.26
N GLU A 152 24.49 -8.40 4.44
CA GLU A 152 23.86 -7.17 4.93
C GLU A 152 22.63 -7.46 5.79
N PHE A 153 21.83 -8.46 5.44
CA PHE A 153 20.68 -8.89 6.23
C PHE A 153 21.10 -9.46 7.58
N SER A 154 22.11 -10.33 7.61
CA SER A 154 22.63 -10.93 8.84
C SER A 154 23.12 -9.87 9.81
N ASP A 155 23.92 -8.92 9.31
CA ASP A 155 24.43 -7.79 10.09
C ASP A 155 23.29 -6.91 10.64
N LEU A 156 22.31 -6.60 9.80
CA LEU A 156 21.16 -5.79 10.21
C LEU A 156 20.33 -6.52 11.28
N LYS A 157 20.09 -7.81 11.09
CA LYS A 157 19.37 -8.65 12.06
C LYS A 157 20.09 -8.69 13.39
N GLN A 158 21.41 -8.87 13.40
CA GLN A 158 22.21 -8.89 14.63
C GLN A 158 22.13 -7.53 15.35
N LYS A 159 22.22 -6.42 14.63
CA LYS A 159 22.05 -5.07 15.19
C LYS A 159 20.67 -4.86 15.81
N MET A 160 19.61 -5.33 15.15
CA MET A 160 18.24 -5.25 15.68
C MET A 160 18.05 -6.12 16.93
N MET A 161 18.66 -7.30 17.00
CA MET A 161 18.57 -8.16 18.19
C MET A 161 19.33 -7.55 19.38
N ASN A 162 20.48 -6.93 19.14
CA ASN A 162 21.30 -6.28 20.16
C ASN A 162 20.68 -4.97 20.68
N SER A 163 19.89 -4.27 19.87
CA SER A 163 19.16 -3.07 20.33
C SER A 163 17.94 -3.41 21.18
N VAL A 164 17.36 -4.60 21.02
CA VAL A 164 16.25 -5.08 21.86
C VAL A 164 16.75 -5.53 23.23
N SER A 165 17.97 -6.07 23.35
CA SER A 165 18.55 -6.46 24.63
C SER A 165 19.05 -5.28 25.48
N SER A 166 19.34 -4.12 24.87
CA SER A 166 19.72 -2.89 25.59
C SER A 166 18.53 -2.09 26.11
N ILE A 167 17.33 -2.32 25.56
CA ILE A 167 16.07 -1.83 26.12
C ILE A 167 15.60 -2.90 27.10
N GLY A 168 15.97 -2.78 28.38
CA GLY A 168 15.72 -3.76 29.44
C GLY A 168 14.23 -4.06 29.73
N ILE A 169 13.52 -4.67 28.78
CA ILE A 169 12.20 -5.27 28.98
C ILE A 169 12.46 -6.70 29.49
N PRO A 170 12.04 -7.06 30.70
CA PRO A 170 12.25 -8.40 31.23
C PRO A 170 11.59 -9.42 30.32
N SER A 171 12.40 -10.38 29.87
CA SER A 171 12.01 -11.58 29.14
C SER A 171 11.14 -12.49 30.02
N SER A 172 9.89 -12.10 30.25
CA SER A 172 8.90 -12.93 30.92
C SER A 172 7.50 -12.73 30.33
N SER A 173 7.34 -13.09 29.06
CA SER A 173 6.08 -13.69 28.61
C SER A 173 6.37 -14.64 27.45
N SER A 174 6.17 -15.93 27.68
CA SER A 174 6.34 -17.02 26.70
C SER A 174 5.54 -16.81 25.40
N LEU A 175 4.51 -15.96 25.45
CA LEU A 175 3.64 -15.62 24.32
C LEU A 175 4.29 -14.71 23.25
N VAL A 176 5.35 -13.95 23.58
CA VAL A 176 6.03 -13.07 22.62
C VAL A 176 7.09 -13.84 21.82
N ALA A 177 7.75 -14.83 22.46
CA ALA A 177 8.74 -15.67 21.80
C ALA A 177 8.11 -16.58 20.72
N GLU A 178 6.93 -17.16 20.99
CA GLU A 178 6.21 -17.99 20.01
C GLU A 178 5.69 -17.18 18.82
N ASN A 179 5.22 -15.95 19.04
CA ASN A 179 4.76 -15.09 17.94
C ASN A 179 5.92 -14.57 17.08
N HIS A 180 7.09 -14.31 17.66
CA HIS A 180 8.28 -13.90 16.92
C HIS A 180 8.93 -15.07 16.16
N SER A 181 8.93 -16.29 16.70
CA SER A 181 9.44 -17.45 15.95
C SER A 181 8.53 -17.78 14.77
N MET A 182 7.19 -17.75 14.95
CA MET A 182 6.24 -17.97 13.85
C MET A 182 6.34 -16.89 12.76
N LEU A 183 6.58 -15.63 13.11
CA LEU A 183 6.80 -14.56 12.12
C LEU A 183 8.10 -14.78 11.33
N LEU A 184 9.19 -15.13 12.00
CA LEU A 184 10.49 -15.38 11.35
C LEU A 184 10.46 -16.66 10.49
N GLU A 185 9.71 -17.68 10.91
CA GLU A 185 9.53 -18.92 10.14
C GLU A 185 8.64 -18.68 8.91
N SER A 186 7.58 -17.86 9.04
CA SER A 186 6.73 -17.44 7.91
C SER A 186 7.47 -16.60 6.86
N LEU A 187 8.55 -15.92 7.26
CA LEU A 187 9.43 -15.16 6.38
C LEU A 187 10.44 -16.07 5.67
N LYS A 188 10.88 -17.16 6.30
CA LYS A 188 11.79 -18.15 5.69
C LYS A 188 11.10 -19.04 4.66
N THR A 189 9.85 -19.47 4.92
CA THR A 189 9.09 -20.31 3.97
C THR A 189 8.66 -19.58 2.68
N ARG A 190 8.96 -18.28 2.52
CA ARG A 190 8.71 -17.54 1.27
C ARG A 190 9.95 -17.39 0.38
N VAL A 191 11.10 -17.90 0.80
CA VAL A 191 12.37 -17.77 0.05
C VAL A 191 12.74 -19.06 -0.69
N THR A 192 12.04 -20.16 -0.45
CA THR A 192 12.24 -21.42 -1.18
C THR A 192 10.89 -21.97 -1.63
N ASP A 193 10.43 -21.49 -2.79
CA ASP A 193 9.79 -22.25 -3.89
C ASP A 193 9.52 -21.28 -5.06
#